data_AF-A0AAV2SUR4-F1
#
_entry.id   AF-A0AAV2SUR4-F1
#
_cell.length_a   1.000
_cell.length_b   1.000
_cell.length_c   1.000
_cell.angle_alpha   90.00
_cell.angle_beta   90.00
_cell.angle_gamma   90.00
#
_symmetry.space_group_name_H-M   'P 1'
#
loop_
_entity.id
_entity.type
_entity.pdbx_description
1 polymer ?
#
loop_
_entity_poly.entity_id
_entity_poly.type
_entity_poly.pdbx_seq_one_letter_code
_entity_poly.pdbx_strand_id
1 'polypeptide(L)'
;MLELGGKYCRKYPDGSKKVCMDKDVSPGSDYCLSYSFGVGNDFSFDRAMIKYGCEVYAFDQDKFHSHYPSVVDGVQYIKIRLGKERLMMYKLQPDGSMFKFTYRPLDDIQRGLEHQNVTLDYLKMDIEGAEWDIFSESI
;
A
#
# COMPACT_ATOMS: atom_id res chain seq x y z
N MET A 1 8.48 -15.30 11.68
CA MET A 1 8.46 -14.34 10.55
C MET A 1 8.53 -15.07 9.22
N LEU A 2 7.67 -14.69 8.26
CA LEU A 2 7.68 -15.15 6.87
C LEU A 2 8.10 -14.00 5.95
N GLU A 3 8.73 -14.32 4.83
CA GLU A 3 9.07 -13.35 3.79
C GLU A 3 7.98 -13.37 2.71
N LEU A 4 7.32 -12.24 2.49
CA LEU A 4 6.22 -12.09 1.54
C LEU A 4 6.55 -11.08 0.45
N GLY A 5 6.15 -11.41 -0.77
CA GLY A 5 6.35 -10.57 -1.94
C GLY A 5 7.81 -10.49 -2.40
N GLY A 6 8.07 -9.47 -3.22
CA GLY A 6 9.33 -9.23 -3.89
C GLY A 6 9.50 -9.97 -5.22
N LYS A 7 10.53 -9.53 -5.94
CA LYS A 7 11.02 -10.12 -7.20
C LYS A 7 12.54 -10.17 -7.16
N TYR A 8 13.14 -10.91 -8.09
CA TYR A 8 14.58 -10.86 -8.29
C TYR A 8 14.94 -9.83 -9.35
N CYS A 9 15.64 -8.78 -8.95
CA CYS A 9 16.21 -7.77 -9.82
C CYS A 9 17.71 -8.05 -9.98
N ARG A 10 18.14 -8.45 -11.19
CA ARG A 10 19.56 -8.80 -11.48
C ARG A 10 20.15 -9.85 -10.52
N LYS A 11 19.37 -10.88 -10.17
CA LYS A 11 19.70 -11.95 -9.20
C LYS A 11 19.73 -11.52 -7.72
N TYR A 12 19.38 -10.28 -7.39
CA TYR A 12 19.20 -9.85 -6.02
C TYR A 12 17.71 -9.81 -5.66
N PRO A 13 17.29 -10.34 -4.51
CA PRO A 13 15.93 -10.19 -4.03
C PRO A 13 15.66 -8.71 -3.74
N ASP A 14 14.51 -8.22 -4.17
CA ASP A 14 14.08 -6.84 -4.04
C ASP A 14 12.57 -6.79 -3.78
N GLY A 15 12.12 -5.83 -2.97
CA GLY A 15 10.70 -5.62 -2.65
C GLY A 15 10.05 -6.58 -1.65
N SER A 16 10.72 -7.66 -1.23
CA SER A 16 10.16 -8.59 -0.23
C SER A 16 10.13 -7.98 1.17
N LYS A 17 9.07 -8.30 1.93
CA LYS A 17 8.88 -7.79 3.31
C LYS A 17 8.79 -8.96 4.29
N LYS A 18 9.40 -8.80 5.48
CA LYS A 18 9.30 -9.77 6.58
C LYS A 18 8.05 -9.47 7.40
N VAL A 19 7.23 -10.47 7.59
CA VAL A 19 5.91 -10.38 8.22
C VAL A 19 5.85 -11.31 9.41
N CYS A 20 5.36 -10.81 10.55
CA CYS A 20 5.09 -11.66 11.71
C CYS A 20 3.83 -12.48 11.47
N MET A 21 3.89 -13.78 11.78
CA MET A 21 2.81 -14.76 11.58
C MET A 21 2.60 -15.57 12.85
N ASP A 22 3.00 -14.99 13.97
CA ASP A 22 2.78 -15.60 15.28
C ASP A 22 1.27 -15.52 15.57
N LYS A 23 0.74 -16.51 16.30
CA LYS A 23 -0.70 -16.74 16.43
C LYS A 23 -1.50 -15.51 16.94
N ASP A 24 -0.85 -14.66 17.70
CA ASP A 24 -1.39 -13.44 18.30
C ASP A 24 -1.46 -12.24 17.34
N VAL A 25 -0.74 -12.30 16.21
CA VAL A 25 -0.66 -11.20 15.22
C VAL A 25 -0.91 -11.64 13.77
N SER A 26 -1.01 -12.95 13.52
CA SER A 26 -1.41 -13.50 12.22
C SER A 26 -2.86 -13.12 11.89
N PRO A 27 -3.24 -13.03 10.60
CA PRO A 27 -4.63 -12.84 10.19
C PRO A 27 -5.58 -13.74 11.00
N GLY A 28 -6.61 -13.14 11.62
CA GLY A 28 -7.63 -13.90 12.35
C GLY A 28 -8.41 -14.84 11.41
N SER A 29 -9.11 -15.83 11.97
CA SER A 29 -9.88 -16.79 11.17
C SER A 29 -11.10 -16.19 10.45
N ASP A 30 -11.57 -15.02 10.88
CA ASP A 30 -12.89 -14.52 10.51
C ASP A 30 -12.82 -13.34 9.53
N TYR A 31 -11.83 -12.45 9.68
CA TYR A 31 -11.61 -11.30 8.80
C TYR A 31 -10.15 -10.83 8.91
N CYS A 32 -9.59 -10.37 7.80
CA CYS A 32 -8.27 -9.75 7.75
C CYS A 32 -8.29 -8.56 6.80
N LEU A 33 -7.69 -7.44 7.20
CA LEU A 33 -7.53 -6.24 6.39
C LEU A 33 -6.05 -5.90 6.20
N SER A 34 -5.65 -5.66 4.95
CA SER A 34 -4.29 -5.26 4.60
C SER A 34 -4.27 -4.02 3.73
N TYR A 35 -3.52 -3.00 4.15
CA TYR A 35 -3.21 -1.82 3.37
C TYR A 35 -1.76 -1.85 2.88
N SER A 36 -1.56 -1.49 1.61
CA SER A 36 -0.25 -1.53 0.95
C SER A 36 -0.01 -0.23 0.20
N PHE A 37 0.86 0.61 0.73
CA PHE A 37 1.22 1.90 0.14
C PHE A 37 2.51 1.81 -0.68
N GLY A 38 2.50 2.48 -1.84
CA GLY A 38 3.62 2.53 -2.78
C GLY A 38 3.86 1.19 -3.46
N VAL A 39 2.80 0.62 -4.04
CA VAL A 39 2.87 -0.72 -4.66
C VAL A 39 3.74 -0.75 -5.92
N GLY A 40 3.88 0.39 -6.60
CA GLY A 40 4.59 0.47 -7.87
C GLY A 40 4.15 -0.62 -8.84
N ASN A 41 5.08 -1.23 -9.56
CA ASN A 41 4.76 -2.35 -10.47
C ASN A 41 4.84 -3.75 -9.79
N ASP A 42 4.81 -3.81 -8.45
CA ASP A 42 4.93 -5.07 -7.71
C ASP A 42 3.83 -5.32 -6.67
N PHE A 43 2.83 -6.09 -7.10
CA PHE A 43 1.74 -6.58 -6.26
C PHE A 43 1.99 -7.96 -5.63
N SER A 44 3.23 -8.44 -5.62
CA SER A 44 3.55 -9.78 -5.10
C SER A 44 3.24 -9.93 -3.60
N PHE A 45 3.47 -8.88 -2.82
CA PHE A 45 3.07 -8.81 -1.42
C PHE A 45 1.55 -8.86 -1.28
N ASP A 46 0.84 -8.02 -2.03
CA ASP A 46 -0.62 -7.89 -2.03
C ASP A 46 -1.30 -9.23 -2.36
N ARG A 47 -0.80 -9.93 -3.39
CA ARG A 47 -1.24 -11.28 -3.74
C ARG A 47 -0.98 -12.29 -2.65
N ALA A 48 0.11 -12.16 -1.90
CA ALA A 48 0.38 -13.06 -0.80
C ALA A 48 -0.65 -12.86 0.31
N MET A 49 -0.97 -11.60 0.66
CA MET A 49 -1.97 -11.30 1.70
C MET A 49 -3.38 -11.78 1.32
N ILE A 50 -3.78 -11.71 0.05
CA ILE A 50 -5.04 -12.33 -0.43
C ILE A 50 -5.06 -13.84 -0.15
N LYS A 51 -3.96 -14.55 -0.38
CA LYS A 51 -3.87 -16.00 -0.11
C LYS A 51 -3.98 -16.33 1.38
N TYR A 52 -3.70 -15.38 2.25
CA TYR A 52 -3.92 -15.48 3.69
C TYR A 52 -5.33 -15.04 4.12
N GLY A 53 -6.23 -14.77 3.17
CA GLY A 53 -7.63 -14.44 3.44
C GLY A 53 -7.90 -12.96 3.68
N CYS A 54 -6.93 -12.09 3.43
CA CYS A 54 -7.10 -10.66 3.67
C CYS A 54 -7.84 -9.98 2.53
N GLU A 55 -8.69 -9.03 2.90
CA GLU A 55 -9.15 -7.97 2.03
C GLU A 55 -8.00 -6.98 1.83
N VAL A 56 -7.60 -6.75 0.58
CA VAL A 56 -6.37 -6.00 0.28
C VAL A 56 -6.68 -4.72 -0.48
N TYR A 57 -6.21 -3.60 0.09
CA TYR A 57 -6.23 -2.30 -0.55
C TYR A 57 -4.81 -1.85 -0.87
N ALA A 58 -4.59 -1.55 -2.15
CA ALA A 58 -3.31 -1.10 -2.68
C ALA A 58 -3.41 0.37 -3.05
N PHE A 59 -2.44 1.17 -2.62
CA PHE A 59 -2.44 2.61 -2.78
C PHE A 59 -1.14 3.05 -3.45
N ASP A 60 -1.29 3.71 -4.59
CA ASP A 60 -0.19 4.43 -5.24
C ASP A 60 -0.79 5.49 -6.17
N GLN A 61 -0.06 6.55 -6.45
CA GLN A 61 -0.43 7.51 -7.46
C GLN A 61 0.83 8.06 -8.12
N ASP A 62 1.35 7.31 -9.08
CA ASP A 62 2.44 7.74 -9.95
C ASP A 62 2.00 7.78 -11.42
N LYS A 63 2.57 8.71 -12.19
CA LYS A 63 2.34 8.82 -13.64
C LYS A 63 2.78 7.54 -14.36
N PHE A 64 3.89 6.96 -13.93
CA PHE A 64 4.47 5.76 -14.55
C PHE A 64 3.67 4.50 -14.23
N HIS A 65 2.76 4.56 -13.26
CA HIS A 65 1.87 3.46 -12.88
C HIS A 65 0.42 3.70 -13.29
N SER A 66 0.20 4.50 -14.35
CA SER A 66 -1.14 4.86 -14.83
C SER A 66 -1.91 3.72 -15.49
N HIS A 67 -1.20 2.72 -16.02
CA HIS A 67 -1.75 1.52 -16.64
C HIS A 67 -1.25 0.28 -15.88
N TYR A 68 -1.91 -0.04 -14.78
CA TYR A 68 -1.72 -1.37 -14.21
C TYR A 68 -2.26 -2.39 -15.20
N PRO A 69 -1.48 -3.42 -15.57
CA PRO A 69 -2.03 -4.53 -16.31
C PRO A 69 -3.17 -5.09 -15.45
N SER A 70 -4.42 -4.94 -15.91
CA SER A 70 -5.64 -5.58 -15.39
C SER A 70 -5.60 -5.91 -13.90
N VAL A 71 -6.24 -5.06 -13.07
CA VAL A 71 -6.57 -5.27 -11.64
C VAL A 71 -6.19 -6.67 -11.16
N VAL A 72 -5.13 -6.77 -10.36
CA VAL A 72 -4.76 -8.05 -9.74
C VAL A 72 -6.00 -8.58 -9.03
N ASP A 73 -6.49 -9.75 -9.45
CA ASP A 73 -7.74 -10.32 -8.92
C ASP A 73 -7.74 -10.26 -7.38
N GLY A 74 -8.75 -9.60 -6.82
CA GLY A 74 -8.92 -9.43 -5.37
C GLY A 74 -8.22 -8.22 -4.73
N VAL A 75 -7.43 -7.43 -5.47
CA VAL A 75 -6.82 -6.19 -4.95
C VAL A 75 -7.69 -4.98 -5.30
N GLN A 76 -8.06 -4.21 -4.28
CA GLN A 76 -8.74 -2.92 -4.45
C GLN A 76 -7.71 -1.80 -4.59
N TYR A 77 -7.47 -1.36 -5.83
CA TYR A 77 -6.46 -0.34 -6.12
C TYR A 77 -7.03 1.09 -6.07
N ILE A 78 -6.38 1.99 -5.31
CA ILE A 78 -6.83 3.36 -5.07
C ILE A 78 -5.71 4.35 -5.38
N LYS A 79 -6.05 5.41 -6.14
CA LYS A 79 -5.11 6.46 -6.59
C LYS A 79 -4.92 7.55 -5.53
N ILE A 80 -4.30 7.22 -4.41
CA ILE A 80 -3.99 8.12 -3.29
C ILE A 80 -2.59 7.80 -2.77
N ARG A 81 -1.88 8.82 -2.27
CA ARG A 81 -0.64 8.66 -1.50
C ARG A 81 -0.90 8.84 -0.01
N LEU A 82 -0.16 8.12 0.83
CA LEU A 82 -0.20 8.33 2.28
C LEU A 82 0.57 9.61 2.63
N GLY A 83 0.02 10.46 3.47
CA GLY A 83 0.68 11.68 3.94
C GLY A 83 0.05 12.22 5.22
N LYS A 84 0.64 13.26 5.79
CA LYS A 84 0.26 13.81 7.11
C LYS A 84 -1.09 14.55 7.10
N GLU A 85 -1.46 15.11 5.96
CA GLU A 85 -2.64 15.94 5.81
C GLU A 85 -3.30 15.75 4.44
N ARG A 86 -4.54 16.25 4.32
CA ARG A 86 -5.26 16.27 3.05
C ARG A 86 -4.63 17.30 2.12
N LEU A 87 -3.70 16.85 1.29
CA LEU A 87 -2.98 17.72 0.36
C LEU A 87 -3.22 17.31 -1.09
N MET A 88 -3.28 18.29 -1.98
CA MET A 88 -3.27 18.10 -3.43
C MET A 88 -2.07 18.82 -4.00
N MET A 89 -1.26 18.09 -4.77
CA MET A 89 -0.04 18.60 -5.37
C MET A 89 -0.04 18.39 -6.88
N TYR A 90 0.76 19.21 -7.54
CA TYR A 90 1.01 19.13 -8.97
C TYR A 90 2.51 19.05 -9.20
N LYS A 91 2.96 18.15 -10.09
CA LYS A 91 4.36 18.02 -10.50
C LYS A 91 4.47 18.24 -12.00
N LEU A 92 5.27 19.24 -12.40
CA LEU A 92 5.62 19.47 -13.80
C LEU A 92 6.36 18.25 -14.35
N GLN A 93 5.93 17.78 -15.51
CA GLN A 93 6.49 16.62 -16.20
C GLN A 93 7.46 17.06 -17.30
N PRO A 94 8.35 16.16 -17.76
CA PRO A 94 9.28 16.48 -18.86
C PRO A 94 8.61 16.90 -20.17
N ASP A 95 7.37 16.44 -20.40
CA ASP A 95 6.55 16.77 -21.58
C ASP A 95 5.78 18.11 -21.43
N GLY A 96 6.01 18.85 -20.34
CA GLY A 96 5.33 20.11 -20.04
C GLY A 96 3.94 19.96 -19.39
N SER A 97 3.43 18.73 -19.24
CA SER A 97 2.15 18.48 -18.56
C SER A 97 2.28 18.59 -17.04
N MET A 98 1.17 18.89 -16.35
CA MET A 98 1.11 18.84 -14.88
C MET A 98 0.48 17.52 -14.43
N PHE A 99 1.23 16.73 -13.65
CA PHE A 99 0.70 15.53 -13.00
C PHE A 99 0.13 15.87 -11.63
N LYS A 100 -1.16 15.63 -11.44
CA LYS A 100 -1.87 15.84 -10.17
C LYS A 100 -1.85 14.57 -9.33
N PHE A 101 -1.52 14.72 -8.05
CA PHE A 101 -1.60 13.65 -7.06
C PHE A 101 -2.08 14.19 -5.71
N THR A 102 -2.61 13.30 -4.88
CA THR A 102 -3.24 13.65 -3.61
C THR A 102 -2.66 12.82 -2.48
N TYR A 103 -2.33 13.49 -1.39
CA TYR A 103 -2.03 12.87 -0.11
C TYR A 103 -3.27 12.83 0.78
N ARG A 104 -3.39 11.77 1.57
CA ARG A 104 -4.38 11.62 2.63
C ARG A 104 -3.74 10.99 3.87
N PRO A 105 -4.11 11.43 5.08
CA PRO A 105 -3.76 10.72 6.30
C PRO A 105 -4.49 9.39 6.42
N LEU A 106 -3.93 8.47 7.22
CA LEU A 106 -4.42 7.10 7.33
C LEU A 106 -5.86 7.06 7.83
N ASP A 107 -6.18 7.87 8.86
CA ASP A 107 -7.52 7.97 9.44
C ASP A 107 -8.56 8.45 8.41
N ASP A 108 -8.14 9.32 7.50
CA ASP A 108 -8.95 9.83 6.41
C ASP A 108 -9.25 8.76 5.37
N ILE A 109 -8.24 7.95 5.03
CA ILE A 109 -8.39 6.81 4.12
C ILE A 109 -9.31 5.77 4.74
N GLN A 110 -9.10 5.40 6.01
CA GLN A 110 -9.97 4.48 6.73
C GLN A 110 -11.41 4.98 6.78
N ARG A 111 -11.63 6.28 7.00
CA ARG A 111 -12.95 6.90 6.95
C ARG A 111 -13.59 6.84 5.57
N GLY A 112 -12.84 7.14 4.52
CA GLY A 112 -13.33 7.09 3.15
C GLY A 112 -13.67 5.67 2.67
N LEU A 113 -13.11 4.65 3.32
CA LEU A 113 -13.36 3.24 3.04
C LEU A 113 -14.27 2.58 4.08
N GLU A 114 -14.81 3.33 5.04
CA GLU A 114 -15.66 2.81 6.12
C GLU A 114 -14.97 1.80 7.06
N HIS A 115 -13.63 1.84 7.13
CA HIS A 115 -12.79 0.94 7.94
C HIS A 115 -12.41 1.52 9.33
N GLN A 116 -13.12 2.54 9.81
CA GLN A 116 -12.76 3.24 11.07
C GLN A 116 -12.88 2.35 12.32
N ASN A 117 -13.75 1.35 12.27
CA ASN A 117 -14.00 0.40 13.36
C ASN A 117 -13.52 -1.01 13.02
N VAL A 118 -12.63 -1.11 12.02
CA VAL A 118 -12.07 -2.36 11.53
C VAL A 118 -10.58 -2.36 11.87
N THR A 119 -10.09 -3.44 12.45
CA THR A 119 -8.66 -3.61 12.71
C THR A 119 -7.92 -3.67 11.39
N LEU A 120 -6.91 -2.82 11.22
CA LEU A 120 -5.96 -2.94 10.13
C LEU A 120 -4.86 -3.92 10.55
N ASP A 121 -4.96 -5.19 10.14
CA ASP A 121 -4.04 -6.25 10.55
C ASP A 121 -2.63 -6.03 9.98
N TYR A 122 -2.55 -5.59 8.73
CA TYR A 122 -1.28 -5.34 8.06
C TYR A 122 -1.24 -3.99 7.38
N LEU A 123 -0.21 -3.22 7.71
CA LEU A 123 0.13 -1.98 7.06
C LEU A 123 1.53 -2.09 6.45
N LYS A 124 1.61 -2.19 5.13
CA LYS A 124 2.85 -2.02 4.38
C LYS A 124 2.99 -0.55 3.97
N MET A 125 4.08 0.08 4.40
CA MET A 125 4.48 1.43 3.99
C MET A 125 5.78 1.35 3.22
N ASP A 126 5.73 1.59 1.92
CA ASP A 126 6.89 1.62 1.03
C ASP A 126 6.79 2.88 0.17
N ILE A 127 6.99 4.03 0.80
CA ILE A 127 6.67 5.36 0.27
C ILE A 127 7.93 6.23 0.07
N GLU A 128 9.05 5.56 -0.19
CA GLU A 128 10.31 6.16 -0.65
C GLU A 128 10.93 7.14 0.36
N GLY A 129 11.00 6.74 1.63
CA GLY A 129 11.81 7.40 2.67
C GLY A 129 11.04 8.27 3.66
N ALA A 130 9.73 8.46 3.45
CA ALA A 130 8.86 9.22 4.35
C ALA A 130 8.14 8.35 5.39
N GLU A 131 8.46 7.06 5.48
CA GLU A 131 7.72 6.08 6.28
C GLU A 131 7.65 6.46 7.76
N TRP A 132 8.81 6.76 8.37
CA TRP A 132 8.90 7.05 9.80
C TRP A 132 8.27 8.39 10.18
N ASP A 133 8.44 9.41 9.33
CA ASP A 133 7.87 10.73 9.55
C ASP A 133 6.34 10.70 9.50
N ILE A 134 5.77 9.89 8.61
CA ILE A 134 4.32 9.70 8.52
C ILE A 134 3.81 8.81 9.65
N PHE A 135 4.52 7.71 9.94
CA PHE A 135 4.12 6.78 11.00
C PHE A 135 4.04 7.48 12.36
N SER A 136 5.06 8.24 12.74
CA SER A 136 5.12 8.90 14.05
C SER A 136 4.07 9.98 14.29
N GLU A 137 3.49 10.56 13.23
CA GLU A 137 2.56 11.68 13.34
C GLU A 137 1.12 11.32 13.00
N SER A 138 0.89 10.21 12.29
CA SER A 138 -0.40 9.92 11.65
C SER A 138 -0.95 8.52 11.94
N ILE A 139 -0.25 7.71 12.74
CA ILE A 139 -0.56 6.31 13.08
C ILE A 139 -0.28 6.11 14.57
#